data_AF-A0A9X0DRG9-F1
#
_entry.id   AF-A0A9X0DRG9-F1
#
_cell.length_a   1.000
_cell.length_b   1.000
_cell.length_c   1.000
_cell.angle_alpha   90.00
_cell.angle_beta   90.00
_cell.angle_gamma   90.00
#
_symmetry.space_group_name_H-M   'P 1'
#
loop_
_entity.id
_entity.type
_entity.pdbx_description
1 polymer ?
#
loop_
_entity_poly.entity_id
_entity_poly.type
_entity_poly.pdbx_seq_one_letter_code
_entity_poly.pdbx_strand_id
1 'polypeptide(L)'
;MNELLSVYHKELIFKILSHGSVYERSLAEKAISGELTEDDVEVICNLISNEFMLNGITEDFEPNEYGIELESLLNTVNKNRLK
;
A
#
# COMPACT_ATOMS: atom_id res chain seq x y z
N MET A 1 9.50 13.64 -13.00
CA MET A 1 8.10 13.77 -12.52
C MET A 1 7.79 12.52 -11.71
N ASN A 2 7.66 12.70 -10.39
CA ASN A 2 7.34 11.66 -9.40
C ASN A 2 5.86 11.26 -9.50
N GLU A 3 5.46 10.62 -10.60
CA GLU A 3 4.15 9.97 -10.69
C GLU A 3 4.22 8.60 -10.01
N LEU A 4 4.52 8.59 -8.71
CA LEU A 4 4.84 7.38 -7.95
C LEU A 4 3.58 6.61 -7.50
N LEU A 5 2.49 7.32 -7.24
CA LEU A 5 1.20 6.76 -6.83
C LEU A 5 0.08 7.63 -7.40
N SER A 6 -0.95 7.03 -7.98
CA SER A 6 -2.17 7.74 -8.40
C SER A 6 -2.88 8.31 -7.17
N VAL A 7 -3.78 9.28 -7.37
CA VAL A 7 -4.62 9.83 -6.28
C VAL A 7 -5.33 8.70 -5.53
N TYR A 8 -5.90 7.76 -6.28
CA TYR A 8 -6.56 6.58 -5.75
C TYR A 8 -5.63 5.69 -4.91
N HIS A 9 -4.40 5.42 -5.38
CA HIS A 9 -3.44 4.63 -4.60
C HIS A 9 -3.01 5.34 -3.30
N LYS A 10 -2.91 6.67 -3.31
CA LYS A 10 -2.61 7.46 -2.10
C LYS A 10 -3.76 7.40 -1.10
N GLU A 11 -5.01 7.50 -1.57
CA GLU A 11 -6.20 7.35 -0.72
C GLU A 11 -6.26 5.96 -0.08
N LEU A 12 -5.96 4.92 -0.86
CA LEU A 12 -5.96 3.54 -0.38
C LEU A 12 -4.89 3.29 0.67
N ILE A 13 -3.65 3.75 0.45
CA ILE A 13 -2.57 3.70 1.46
C ILE A 13 -2.98 4.45 2.72
N PHE A 14 -3.53 5.65 2.59
CA PHE A 14 -3.96 6.43 3.73
C PHE A 14 -5.05 5.70 4.53
N LYS A 15 -6.03 5.09 3.86
CA LYS A 15 -7.07 4.30 4.53
C LYS A 15 -6.47 3.14 5.34
N ILE A 16 -5.54 2.39 4.77
CA ILE A 16 -4.90 1.22 5.44
C ILE A 16 -4.09 1.67 6.66
N LEU A 17 -3.29 2.74 6.49
CA LEU A 17 -2.29 3.14 7.49
C LEU A 17 -2.81 4.15 8.52
N SER A 18 -3.88 4.89 8.24
CA SER A 18 -4.40 5.97 9.10
C SER A 18 -4.92 5.48 10.46
N HIS A 19 -5.37 4.23 10.53
CA HIS A 19 -5.85 3.59 11.75
C HIS A 19 -4.76 2.90 12.57
N GLY A 20 -3.52 2.90 12.06
CA GLY A 20 -2.37 2.27 12.69
C GLY A 20 -1.70 3.09 13.79
N SER A 21 -0.54 2.58 14.19
CA SER A 21 0.45 3.23 15.04
C SER A 21 0.88 4.60 14.50
N VAL A 22 1.58 5.37 15.33
CA VAL A 22 2.17 6.66 14.92
C VAL A 22 3.14 6.49 13.75
N TYR A 23 3.85 5.37 13.70
CA TYR A 23 4.79 5.05 12.63
C TYR A 23 4.07 4.79 11.30
N GLU A 24 3.00 4.00 11.29
CA GLU A 24 2.21 3.71 10.09
C GLU A 24 1.55 4.98 9.53
N ARG A 25 1.05 5.85 10.41
CA ARG A 25 0.55 7.18 10.00
C ARG A 25 1.63 8.04 9.35
N SER A 26 2.85 8.04 9.89
CA SER A 26 3.98 8.76 9.28
C SER A 26 4.37 8.18 7.91
N LEU A 27 4.30 6.86 7.74
CA LEU A 27 4.50 6.21 6.43
C LEU A 27 3.45 6.64 5.41
N ALA A 28 2.19 6.80 5.81
CA ALA A 28 1.14 7.31 4.94
C ALA A 28 1.44 8.72 4.43
N GLU A 29 1.89 9.61 5.32
CA GLU A 29 2.28 10.98 4.96
C GLU A 29 3.46 10.99 3.98
N LYS A 30 4.49 10.18 4.24
CA LYS A 30 5.63 10.00 3.32
C LYS A 30 5.20 9.46 1.96
N ALA A 31 4.27 8.51 1.92
CA ALA A 31 3.73 7.96 0.67
C ALA A 31 2.98 9.02 -0.14
N ILE A 32 2.26 9.92 0.55
CA ILE A 32 1.56 11.04 -0.09
C ILE A 32 2.56 12.08 -0.62
N SER A 33 3.60 12.42 0.14
CA SER A 33 4.65 13.38 -0.25
C SER A 33 5.60 12.81 -1.32
N GLY A 34 5.65 11.48 -1.47
CA GLY A 34 6.54 10.79 -2.39
C GLY A 34 7.97 10.67 -1.86
N GLU A 35 8.16 10.77 -0.54
CA GLU A 35 9.44 10.71 0.16
C GLU A 35 9.67 9.33 0.81
N LEU A 36 9.31 8.27 0.08
CA LEU A 36 9.51 6.90 0.55
C LEU A 36 10.95 6.45 0.32
N THR A 37 11.58 5.92 1.37
CA THR A 37 12.83 5.17 1.26
C THR A 37 12.56 3.70 0.88
N GLU A 38 13.60 2.95 0.51
CA GLU A 38 13.46 1.51 0.22
C GLU A 38 12.91 0.72 1.41
N ASP A 39 13.36 1.05 2.62
CA ASP A 39 12.86 0.47 3.87
C ASP A 39 11.38 0.83 4.10
N ASP A 40 10.98 2.08 3.85
CA ASP A 40 9.58 2.50 3.95
C ASP A 40 8.71 1.72 2.93
N VAL A 41 9.22 1.50 1.71
CA VAL A 41 8.54 0.70 0.68
C VAL A 41 8.37 -0.75 1.13
N GLU A 42 9.37 -1.34 1.80
CA GLU A 42 9.27 -2.68 2.36
C GLU A 42 8.15 -2.81 3.36
N VAL A 43 8.11 -1.88 4.32
CA VAL A 43 7.10 -1.89 5.36
C VAL A 43 5.71 -1.71 4.76
N ILE A 44 5.53 -0.78 3.82
CA ILE A 44 4.24 -0.56 3.16
C ILE A 44 3.79 -1.81 2.39
N CYS A 45 4.69 -2.47 1.65
CA CYS A 45 4.38 -3.72 0.96
C CYS A 45 3.90 -4.80 1.94
N ASN A 46 4.60 -4.98 3.06
CA ASN A 46 4.21 -5.97 4.08
C ASN A 46 2.84 -5.66 4.68
N LEU A 47 2.52 -4.38 4.94
CA LEU A 47 1.22 -3.96 5.46
C LEU A 47 0.09 -4.19 4.47
N ILE A 48 0.30 -3.87 3.18
CA ILE A 48 -0.67 -4.15 2.12
C ILE A 48 -0.88 -5.66 1.97
N SER A 49 0.18 -6.46 2.00
CA SER A 49 0.06 -7.93 1.92
C SER A 49 -0.70 -8.52 3.10
N ASN A 50 -0.48 -8.02 4.31
CA ASN A 50 -1.25 -8.44 5.49
C ASN A 50 -2.74 -8.08 5.34
N GLU A 51 -3.04 -6.86 4.91
CA GLU A 51 -4.42 -6.42 4.65
C GLU A 51 -5.10 -7.27 3.57
N PHE A 52 -4.38 -7.62 2.50
CA PHE A 52 -4.87 -8.51 1.46
C PHE A 52 -5.23 -9.89 2.02
N MET A 53 -4.36 -10.48 2.83
CA MET A 53 -4.64 -11.79 3.44
C MET A 53 -5.81 -11.78 4.42
N LEU A 54 -6.06 -10.65 5.09
CA LEU A 54 -7.14 -10.53 6.08
C LEU A 54 -8.50 -10.17 5.47
N ASN A 55 -8.50 -9.27 4.48
CA ASN A 55 -9.73 -8.63 3.99
C ASN A 55 -9.87 -8.70 2.46
N GLY A 56 -8.80 -9.02 1.73
CA GLY A 56 -8.77 -9.05 0.27
C GLY A 56 -9.02 -10.41 -0.37
N ILE A 57 -9.08 -11.48 0.43
CA ILE A 57 -9.26 -12.85 -0.05
C ILE A 57 -10.61 -13.41 0.42
N THR A 58 -11.32 -14.13 -0.46
CA THR A 58 -12.57 -14.82 -0.14
C THR A 58 -12.31 -16.17 0.53
N GLU A 59 -13.36 -16.85 1.01
CA GLU A 59 -13.24 -18.20 1.58
C GLU A 59 -12.69 -19.23 0.58
N ASP A 60 -12.81 -18.96 -0.73
CA ASP A 60 -12.30 -19.81 -1.81
C ASP A 60 -10.84 -19.49 -2.19
N PHE A 61 -10.14 -18.66 -1.42
CA PHE A 61 -8.77 -18.20 -1.68
C PHE A 61 -8.60 -17.36 -2.94
N GLU A 62 -9.68 -16.79 -3.46
CA GLU A 62 -9.65 -15.88 -4.61
C GLU A 62 -9.67 -14.41 -4.14
N PRO A 63 -8.99 -13.49 -4.84
CA PRO A 63 -9.08 -12.07 -4.53
C PRO A 63 -10.51 -11.55 -4.75
N ASN A 64 -11.05 -10.84 -3.77
CA ASN A 64 -12.28 -10.08 -3.94
C ASN A 64 -12.00 -8.73 -4.63
N GLU A 65 -13.02 -7.89 -4.84
CA GLU A 65 -12.85 -6.58 -5.47
C GLU A 65 -11.81 -5.71 -4.74
N TYR A 66 -11.82 -5.70 -3.41
CA TYR A 66 -10.83 -4.99 -2.60
C TYR A 66 -9.44 -5.63 -2.70
N GLY A 67 -9.34 -6.96 -2.78
CA GLY A 67 -8.10 -7.68 -3.02
C GLY A 67 -7.42 -7.26 -4.33
N ILE A 68 -8.20 -7.12 -5.40
CA ILE A 68 -7.69 -6.65 -6.70
C ILE A 68 -7.12 -5.22 -6.58
N GLU A 69 -7.79 -4.35 -5.83
CA GLU A 69 -7.31 -2.99 -5.56
C GLU A 69 -5.99 -2.99 -4.79
N LEU A 70 -5.86 -3.85 -3.77
CA LEU A 70 -4.65 -4.02 -2.98
C LEU A 70 -3.48 -4.61 -3.80
N GLU A 71 -3.73 -5.55 -4.71
CA GLU A 71 -2.71 -6.07 -5.62
C GLU A 71 -2.20 -5.00 -6.58
N SER A 72 -3.11 -4.18 -7.14
CA SER A 72 -2.74 -3.03 -7.99
C SER A 72 -1.87 -2.05 -7.21
N LEU A 73 -2.22 -1.79 -5.96
CA LEU A 73 -1.45 -0.92 -5.08
C LEU A 73 -0.07 -1.49 -4.78
N LEU A 74 0.00 -2.77 -4.38
CA LEU A 74 1.25 -3.47 -4.07
C LEU A 74 2.20 -3.45 -5.27
N ASN A 75 1.68 -3.74 -6.48
CA ASN A 75 2.46 -3.65 -7.71
C ASN A 75 2.99 -2.25 -7.98
N THR A 76 2.20 -1.21 -7.69
CA THR A 76 2.62 0.18 -7.91
C THR A 76 3.70 0.61 -6.91
N VAL A 77 3.53 0.30 -5.63
CA VAL A 77 4.51 0.59 -4.58
C VAL A 77 5.82 -0.17 -4.84
N ASN A 78 5.73 -1.46 -5.19
CA ASN A 78 6.89 -2.33 -5.37
C ASN A 78 7.69 -2.01 -6.64
N LYS A 79 7.07 -1.44 -7.69
CA LYS A 79 7.79 -0.94 -8.89
C LYS A 79 8.87 0.09 -8.55
N ASN A 80 8.77 0.76 -7.41
CA ASN A 80 9.77 1.76 -6.99
C ASN A 80 11.09 1.13 -6.59
N ARG A 81 11.12 -0.16 -6.24
CA ARG A 81 12.35 -0.90 -5.94
C ARG A 81 13.17 -1.28 -7.18
N LEU A 82 12.58 -1.21 -8.37
CA LEU A 82 13.23 -1.62 -9.62
C LEU A 82 13.90 -0.45 -10.35
N LYS A 83 14.05 0.71 -9.70
CA LYS A 83 14.63 1.93 -10.29
C LYS A 83 16.00 2.25 -9.74
#